data_AF-A0A136JQM8-F1
#
_entry.id   AF-A0A136JQM8-F1
#
_cell.length_a   1.000
_cell.length_b   1.000
_cell.length_c   1.000
_cell.angle_alpha   90.00
_cell.angle_beta   90.00
_cell.angle_gamma   90.00
#
_symmetry.space_group_name_H-M   'P 1'
#
loop_
_entity.id
_entity.type
_entity.pdbx_description
1 polymer ?
#
loop_
_entity_poly.entity_id
_entity_poly.type
_entity_poly.pdbx_seq_one_letter_code
_entity_poly.pdbx_strand_id
1 'polypeptide(L)'
;MLHRLALRVLPSLTLAVTEDSVRTRKRVVMFVPGLVAFAVYRAAKHVTSLSEPLTLLLLSGLVSLATAICAYRVGRTVPFSRLIDEDGVPRIVWVLAWIGFVYGVQLSLLVLALLWLVGYDYAKHPDGPAMMAIIIPCTAVARDAFEIGHIRWLERSGRPFATFPDGVALRALLRRIPPAMMQWLGLGVVSCVGLSLAVMPLVNGDWAVLVEGALVTLVAGTVALPAFLSGQAGGRDWVPQFTNTGWGELLKFWWWPGLAFASTYYLVLVAAACMY
;
A
#
# COMPACT_ATOMS: atom_id res chain seq x y z
N MET A 1 2.07 0.01 2.57
CA MET A 1 1.83 1.33 1.92
C MET A 1 2.86 2.39 2.32
N LEU A 2 3.20 2.52 3.60
CA LEU A 2 4.22 3.47 4.08
C LEU A 2 5.61 3.25 3.46
N HIS A 3 5.97 2.00 3.19
CA HIS A 3 7.20 1.68 2.45
C HIS A 3 7.20 2.28 1.05
N ARG A 4 6.07 2.28 0.33
CA ARG A 4 5.94 2.93 -0.98
C ARG A 4 6.09 4.44 -0.90
N LEU A 5 5.58 5.09 0.15
CA LEU A 5 5.82 6.51 0.36
C LEU A 5 7.33 6.79 0.48
N ALA A 6 8.05 6.04 1.31
CA ALA A 6 9.50 6.18 1.41
C ALA A 6 10.19 5.93 0.05
N LEU A 7 9.85 4.84 -0.64
CA LEU A 7 10.48 4.44 -1.91
C LEU A 7 10.19 5.36 -3.10
N ARG A 8 9.10 6.13 -3.05
CA ARG A 8 8.65 6.98 -4.16
C ARG A 8 8.88 8.47 -3.91
N VAL A 9 8.86 8.88 -2.63
CA VAL A 9 8.97 10.29 -2.25
C VAL A 9 10.41 10.66 -1.94
N LEU A 10 11.21 9.76 -1.35
CA LEU A 10 12.61 10.06 -1.04
C LEU A 10 13.46 9.93 -2.31
N PRO A 11 14.02 11.03 -2.85
CA PRO A 11 14.73 11.00 -4.14
C PRO A 11 15.90 10.01 -4.15
N SER A 12 16.60 9.87 -3.01
CA SER A 12 17.72 8.95 -2.84
C SER A 12 17.31 7.48 -2.98
N LEU A 13 16.13 7.09 -2.47
CA LEU A 13 15.60 5.74 -2.61
C LEU A 13 15.01 5.51 -4.00
N THR A 14 14.33 6.52 -4.56
CA THR A 14 13.76 6.44 -5.91
C THR A 14 14.86 6.22 -6.93
N LEU A 15 15.92 7.02 -6.91
CA LEU A 15 17.04 6.92 -7.85
C LEU A 15 17.71 5.55 -7.80
N ALA A 16 17.98 5.04 -6.59
CA ALA A 16 18.59 3.73 -6.37
C ALA A 16 17.77 2.57 -6.97
N VAL A 17 16.45 2.74 -7.07
CA VAL A 17 15.52 1.70 -7.55
C VAL A 17 15.17 1.88 -9.04
N THR A 18 15.49 3.04 -9.63
CA THR A 18 15.20 3.37 -11.03
C THR A 18 16.37 3.20 -11.98
N GLU A 19 17.56 2.81 -11.51
CA GLU A 19 18.70 2.49 -12.40
C GLU A 19 18.31 1.41 -13.44
N ASP A 20 18.76 1.54 -14.69
CA ASP A 20 18.30 0.67 -15.78
C ASP A 20 18.63 -0.81 -15.56
N SER A 21 19.79 -1.09 -14.93
CA SER A 21 20.20 -2.45 -14.57
C SER A 21 19.27 -3.10 -13.52
N VAL A 22 18.63 -2.28 -12.68
CA VAL A 22 17.68 -2.68 -11.65
C VAL A 22 16.29 -2.82 -12.27
N ARG A 23 15.90 -1.93 -13.19
CA ARG A 23 14.62 -1.99 -13.91
C ARG A 23 14.47 -3.28 -14.71
N THR A 24 15.52 -3.73 -15.40
CA THR A 24 15.48 -4.99 -16.17
C THR A 24 15.29 -6.20 -15.26
N ARG A 25 16.08 -6.29 -14.17
CA ARG A 25 15.93 -7.37 -13.17
C ARG A 25 14.55 -7.36 -12.51
N LYS A 26 14.05 -6.17 -12.19
CA LYS A 26 12.71 -5.97 -11.62
C LYS A 26 11.60 -6.47 -12.54
N ARG A 27 11.69 -6.30 -13.85
CA ARG A 27 10.71 -6.86 -14.81
C ARG A 27 10.66 -8.39 -14.72
N VAL A 28 11.82 -9.04 -14.68
CA VAL A 28 11.91 -10.51 -14.55
C VAL A 28 11.35 -10.98 -13.22
N VAL A 29 11.71 -10.31 -12.12
CA VAL A 29 11.22 -10.60 -10.77
C VAL A 29 9.73 -10.35 -10.63
N MET A 30 9.12 -9.49 -11.46
CA MET A 30 7.67 -9.32 -11.48
C MET A 30 6.96 -10.38 -12.33
N PHE A 31 7.57 -10.84 -13.43
CA PHE A 31 6.94 -11.79 -14.35
C PHE A 31 6.83 -13.20 -13.76
N VAL A 32 7.91 -13.72 -13.17
CA VAL A 32 7.97 -15.10 -12.67
C VAL A 32 6.94 -15.36 -11.56
N PRO A 33 6.82 -14.52 -10.51
CA PRO A 33 5.83 -14.73 -9.46
C PRO A 33 4.39 -14.65 -9.97
N GLY A 34 4.11 -13.86 -11.00
CA GLY A 34 2.77 -13.82 -11.61
C GLY A 34 2.37 -15.16 -12.23
N LEU A 35 3.30 -15.81 -12.94
CA LEU A 35 3.10 -17.15 -13.49
C LEU A 35 2.94 -18.21 -12.39
N VAL A 36 3.79 -18.15 -11.36
CA VAL A 36 3.70 -19.07 -10.21
C VAL A 36 2.36 -18.89 -9.49
N ALA A 37 1.93 -17.65 -9.27
CA ALA A 37 0.64 -17.33 -8.66
C ALA A 37 -0.54 -17.85 -9.48
N PHE A 38 -0.47 -17.75 -10.81
CA PHE A 38 -1.46 -18.36 -11.71
C PHE A 38 -1.49 -19.88 -11.59
N ALA A 39 -0.32 -20.54 -11.57
CA ALA A 39 -0.24 -21.99 -11.39
C ALA A 39 -0.79 -22.44 -10.02
N VAL A 40 -0.48 -21.70 -8.95
CA VAL A 40 -1.02 -21.96 -7.61
C VAL A 40 -2.53 -21.77 -7.58
N TYR A 41 -3.06 -20.70 -8.18
CA TYR A 41 -4.51 -20.50 -8.33
C TYR A 41 -5.16 -21.69 -9.04
N ARG A 42 -4.56 -22.14 -10.17
CA ARG A 42 -5.10 -23.26 -10.94
C ARG A 42 -5.11 -24.56 -10.15
N ALA A 43 -4.06 -24.84 -9.38
CA ALA A 43 -3.99 -26.00 -8.51
C ALA A 43 -4.98 -25.90 -7.34
N ALA A 44 -5.05 -24.74 -6.66
CA ALA A 44 -5.93 -24.51 -5.53
C ALA A 44 -7.41 -24.63 -5.90
N LYS A 45 -7.79 -24.25 -7.13
CA LYS A 45 -9.15 -24.43 -7.65
C LYS A 45 -9.63 -25.88 -7.63
N HIS A 46 -8.72 -26.85 -7.72
CA HIS A 46 -9.06 -28.28 -7.69
C HIS A 46 -9.23 -28.83 -6.27
N VAL A 47 -8.74 -28.13 -5.24
CA VAL A 47 -8.64 -28.64 -3.86
C VAL A 47 -9.56 -27.89 -2.90
N THR A 48 -9.80 -26.60 -3.15
CA THR A 48 -10.50 -25.70 -2.22
C THR A 48 -11.54 -24.85 -2.93
N SER A 49 -12.64 -24.54 -2.24
CA SER A 49 -13.65 -23.61 -2.75
C SER A 49 -13.13 -22.18 -2.65
N LEU A 50 -12.55 -21.69 -3.75
CA LEU A 50 -12.14 -20.29 -3.91
C LEU A 50 -13.32 -19.33 -4.09
N SER A 51 -14.54 -19.76 -3.77
CA SER A 51 -15.72 -18.89 -3.64
C SER A 51 -15.74 -18.17 -2.30
N GLU A 52 -15.10 -18.73 -1.27
CA GLU A 52 -15.05 -18.14 0.06
C GLU A 52 -14.01 -17.00 0.09
N PRO A 53 -14.41 -15.75 0.38
CA PRO A 53 -13.50 -14.60 0.40
C PRO A 53 -12.30 -14.80 1.35
N LEU A 54 -12.53 -15.36 2.54
CA LEU A 54 -11.48 -15.62 3.52
C LEU A 54 -10.42 -16.59 2.99
N THR A 55 -10.85 -17.68 2.37
CA THR A 55 -9.98 -18.71 1.82
C THR A 55 -9.13 -18.14 0.67
N LEU A 56 -9.73 -17.29 -0.17
CA LEU A 56 -9.02 -16.53 -1.21
C LEU A 56 -7.96 -15.59 -0.62
N LEU A 57 -8.32 -14.78 0.38
CA LEU A 57 -7.42 -13.80 0.98
C LEU A 57 -6.25 -14.48 1.72
N LEU A 58 -6.53 -15.58 2.43
CA LEU A 58 -5.49 -16.40 3.07
C LEU A 58 -4.53 -16.97 2.04
N LEU A 59 -5.04 -17.58 0.96
CA LEU A 59 -4.21 -18.12 -0.11
C LEU A 59 -3.36 -17.02 -0.76
N SER A 60 -3.97 -15.90 -1.12
CA SER A 60 -3.26 -14.75 -1.70
C SER A 60 -2.17 -14.21 -0.77
N GLY A 61 -2.47 -14.11 0.53
CA GLY A 61 -1.52 -13.71 1.56
C GLY A 61 -0.34 -14.67 1.69
N LEU A 62 -0.58 -15.99 1.69
CA LEU A 62 0.46 -17.01 1.76
C LEU A 62 1.35 -17.03 0.50
N VAL A 63 0.75 -16.94 -0.69
CA VAL A 63 1.48 -16.83 -1.96
C VAL A 63 2.33 -15.56 -1.98
N SER A 64 1.78 -14.45 -1.51
CA SER A 64 2.50 -13.17 -1.41
C SER A 64 3.63 -13.23 -0.39
N LEU A 65 3.46 -13.92 0.74
CA LEU A 65 4.51 -14.15 1.73
C LEU A 65 5.69 -14.95 1.15
N ALA A 66 5.40 -16.08 0.49
CA ALA A 66 6.42 -16.88 -0.18
C ALA A 66 7.12 -16.09 -1.30
N THR A 67 6.38 -15.26 -2.01
CA THR A 67 6.94 -14.39 -3.05
C THR A 67 7.84 -13.30 -2.46
N ALA A 68 7.44 -12.71 -1.33
CA ALA A 68 8.21 -11.67 -0.66
C ALA A 68 9.59 -12.19 -0.22
N ILE A 69 9.68 -13.39 0.36
CA ILE A 69 10.99 -13.93 0.81
C ILE A 69 11.92 -14.18 -0.37
N CYS A 70 11.39 -14.73 -1.47
CA CYS A 70 12.15 -15.02 -2.68
C CYS A 70 12.63 -13.72 -3.34
N ALA A 71 11.73 -12.76 -3.53
CA ALA A 71 12.06 -11.49 -4.17
C ALA A 71 13.01 -10.63 -3.33
N TYR A 72 12.82 -10.61 -2.00
CA TYR A 72 13.74 -9.94 -1.06
C TYR A 72 15.15 -10.54 -1.14
N ARG A 73 15.26 -11.88 -1.17
CA ARG A 73 16.53 -12.58 -1.35
C ARG A 73 17.21 -12.24 -2.68
N VAL A 74 16.44 -12.19 -3.78
CA VAL A 74 16.97 -11.79 -5.09
C VAL A 74 17.49 -10.34 -5.07
N GLY A 75 16.77 -9.42 -4.40
CA GLY A 75 17.23 -8.04 -4.23
C GLY A 75 18.50 -7.93 -3.37
N ARG A 76 18.61 -8.78 -2.34
CA ARG A 76 19.77 -8.83 -1.43
C ARG A 76 21.01 -9.47 -2.04
N THR A 77 20.85 -10.31 -3.07
CA THR A 77 21.94 -11.06 -3.73
C THR A 77 22.74 -11.99 -2.79
N VAL A 78 22.08 -12.52 -1.76
CA VAL A 78 22.69 -13.43 -0.76
C VAL A 78 21.98 -14.79 -0.70
N PRO A 79 22.62 -15.86 -0.20
CA PRO A 79 21.95 -17.13 0.07
C PRO A 79 20.98 -17.01 1.26
N PHE A 80 19.94 -17.87 1.31
CA PHE A 80 18.93 -17.86 2.37
C PHE A 80 19.50 -18.04 3.77
N SER A 81 20.55 -18.84 3.93
CA SER A 81 21.20 -19.05 5.23
C SER A 81 21.72 -17.76 5.84
N ARG A 82 22.31 -16.88 5.01
CA ARG A 82 22.89 -15.61 5.47
C ARG A 82 21.87 -14.51 5.63
N LEU A 83 20.63 -14.67 5.18
CA LEU A 83 19.61 -13.62 5.32
C LEU A 83 19.31 -13.32 6.79
N ILE A 84 19.13 -14.36 7.60
CA ILE A 84 18.80 -14.19 9.02
C ILE A 84 20.00 -13.67 9.79
N ASP A 85 21.18 -14.24 9.55
CA ASP A 85 22.43 -13.86 10.22
C ASP A 85 22.79 -12.41 9.93
N GLU A 86 22.65 -11.99 8.67
CA GLU A 86 23.02 -10.64 8.30
C GLU A 86 21.92 -9.63 8.66
N ASP A 87 20.67 -9.83 8.23
CA ASP A 87 19.60 -8.82 8.33
C ASP A 87 18.77 -8.86 9.62
N GLY A 88 18.88 -9.96 10.39
CA GLY A 88 18.21 -10.17 11.66
C GLY A 88 16.75 -10.62 11.51
N VAL A 89 16.33 -11.49 12.43
CA VAL A 89 14.96 -12.04 12.50
C VAL A 89 13.86 -10.95 12.46
N PRO A 90 13.95 -9.84 13.22
CA PRO A 90 12.87 -8.84 13.24
C PRO A 90 12.58 -8.23 11.87
N ARG A 91 13.62 -8.04 11.04
CA ARG A 91 13.47 -7.46 9.70
C ARG A 91 12.85 -8.45 8.72
N ILE A 92 13.30 -9.71 8.77
CA ILE A 92 12.73 -10.77 7.93
C ILE A 92 11.25 -10.97 8.27
N VAL A 93 10.91 -11.04 9.56
CA VAL A 93 9.52 -11.12 10.01
C VAL A 93 8.73 -9.90 9.54
N TRP A 94 9.30 -8.69 9.61
CA TRP A 94 8.63 -7.49 9.11
C TRP A 94 8.36 -7.55 7.60
N VAL A 95 9.35 -7.96 6.79
CA VAL A 95 9.15 -8.12 5.34
C VAL A 95 8.07 -9.18 5.05
N LEU A 96 8.12 -10.32 5.72
CA LEU A 96 7.17 -11.41 5.47
C LEU A 96 5.75 -11.08 5.93
N ALA A 97 5.60 -10.60 7.16
CA ALA A 97 4.30 -10.31 7.74
C ALA A 97 3.68 -9.05 7.13
N TRP A 98 4.41 -7.93 7.10
CA TRP A 98 3.84 -6.66 6.65
C TRP A 98 3.83 -6.51 5.13
N ILE A 99 4.94 -6.81 4.45
CA ILE A 99 5.04 -6.62 2.99
C ILE A 99 4.52 -7.83 2.22
N GLY A 100 4.80 -9.04 2.71
CA GLY A 100 4.32 -10.28 2.12
C GLY A 100 2.82 -10.48 2.35
N PHE A 101 2.44 -10.72 3.60
CA PHE A 101 1.09 -11.15 3.93
C PHE A 101 0.08 -10.00 3.99
N VAL A 102 0.21 -9.09 4.96
CA VAL A 102 -0.78 -8.02 5.22
C VAL A 102 -0.96 -7.14 3.99
N TYR A 103 0.14 -6.76 3.36
CA TYR A 103 0.08 -5.92 2.17
C TYR A 103 -0.43 -6.67 0.93
N GLY A 104 -0.12 -7.96 0.79
CA GLY A 104 -0.70 -8.81 -0.26
C GLY A 104 -2.23 -8.93 -0.12
N VAL A 105 -2.73 -9.16 1.09
CA VAL A 105 -4.18 -9.18 1.40
C VAL A 105 -4.81 -7.83 1.08
N GLN A 106 -4.19 -6.73 1.53
CA GLN A 106 -4.69 -5.38 1.26
C GLN A 106 -4.81 -5.09 -0.25
N LEU A 107 -3.81 -5.50 -1.04
CA LEU A 107 -3.86 -5.35 -2.50
C LEU A 107 -4.91 -6.26 -3.15
N SER A 108 -5.15 -7.44 -2.59
CA SER A 108 -6.19 -8.36 -3.07
C SER A 108 -7.58 -7.74 -2.89
N LEU A 109 -7.83 -7.17 -1.70
CA LEU A 109 -9.04 -6.41 -1.40
C LEU A 109 -9.21 -5.22 -2.37
N LEU A 110 -8.14 -4.47 -2.61
CA LEU A 110 -8.17 -3.35 -3.55
C LEU A 110 -8.53 -3.80 -4.97
N VAL A 111 -7.96 -4.91 -5.44
CA VAL A 111 -8.26 -5.47 -6.77
C VAL A 111 -9.73 -5.88 -6.85
N LEU A 112 -10.25 -6.55 -5.82
CA LEU A 112 -11.65 -6.97 -5.77
C LEU A 112 -12.61 -5.77 -5.75
N ALA A 113 -12.31 -4.72 -4.98
CA ALA A 113 -13.09 -3.47 -5.01
C ALA A 113 -13.08 -2.81 -6.38
N LEU A 114 -11.91 -2.72 -7.04
CA LEU A 114 -11.80 -2.12 -8.36
C LEU A 114 -12.58 -2.91 -9.42
N LEU A 115 -12.57 -4.24 -9.35
CA LEU A 115 -13.34 -5.09 -10.26
C LEU A 115 -14.84 -4.94 -10.02
N TRP A 116 -15.26 -4.92 -8.76
CA TRP A 116 -16.65 -4.66 -8.38
C TRP A 116 -17.14 -3.30 -8.92
N LEU A 117 -16.31 -2.26 -8.80
CA LEU A 117 -16.58 -0.91 -9.33
C LEU A 117 -16.85 -0.89 -10.84
N VAL A 118 -16.18 -1.78 -11.59
CA VAL A 118 -16.30 -1.90 -13.05
C VAL A 118 -17.45 -2.86 -13.43
N GLY A 119 -18.21 -3.35 -12.46
CA GLY A 119 -19.35 -4.25 -12.65
C GLY A 119 -18.98 -5.74 -12.66
N TYR A 120 -17.75 -6.09 -12.30
CA TYR A 120 -17.26 -7.46 -12.26
C TYR A 120 -17.26 -7.99 -10.83
N ASP A 121 -18.43 -8.49 -10.42
CA ASP A 121 -18.73 -8.91 -9.05
C ASP A 121 -18.17 -10.32 -8.74
N TYR A 122 -17.36 -10.40 -7.69
CA TYR A 122 -16.80 -11.66 -7.18
C TYR A 122 -17.87 -12.64 -6.70
N ALA A 123 -18.97 -12.15 -6.10
CA ALA A 123 -20.05 -13.01 -5.63
C ALA A 123 -20.78 -13.70 -6.79
N LYS A 124 -20.83 -13.06 -7.96
CA LYS A 124 -21.52 -13.58 -9.16
C LYS A 124 -20.58 -14.40 -10.05
N HIS A 125 -19.33 -13.98 -10.19
CA HIS A 125 -18.34 -14.61 -11.06
C HIS A 125 -17.00 -14.74 -10.33
N PRO A 126 -16.81 -15.70 -9.40
CA PRO A 126 -15.65 -15.73 -8.51
C PRO A 126 -14.32 -16.03 -9.22
N ASP A 127 -14.33 -16.74 -10.34
CA ASP A 127 -13.12 -17.25 -10.99
C ASP A 127 -12.17 -16.16 -11.51
N GLY A 128 -12.69 -15.19 -12.25
CA GLY A 128 -11.89 -14.10 -12.84
C GLY A 128 -11.29 -13.16 -11.78
N PRO A 129 -12.10 -12.61 -10.86
CA PRO A 129 -11.61 -11.74 -9.79
C PRO A 129 -10.69 -12.48 -8.82
N ALA A 130 -10.96 -13.75 -8.47
CA ALA A 130 -10.05 -14.55 -7.63
C ALA A 130 -8.65 -14.65 -8.23
N MET A 131 -8.57 -14.97 -9.53
CA MET A 131 -7.31 -15.08 -10.24
C MET A 131 -6.54 -13.76 -10.22
N MET A 132 -7.21 -12.64 -10.56
CA MET A 132 -6.59 -11.31 -10.56
C MET A 132 -6.17 -10.88 -9.14
N ALA A 133 -6.98 -11.18 -8.14
CA ALA A 133 -6.72 -10.88 -6.73
C ALA A 133 -5.60 -11.73 -6.11
N ILE A 134 -5.10 -12.75 -6.80
CA ILE A 134 -3.89 -13.49 -6.42
C ILE A 134 -2.68 -12.99 -7.22
N ILE A 135 -2.81 -12.86 -8.54
CA ILE A 135 -1.69 -12.53 -9.44
C ILE A 135 -1.22 -11.08 -9.25
N ILE A 136 -2.14 -10.12 -9.26
CA ILE A 136 -1.79 -8.68 -9.20
C ILE A 136 -1.10 -8.35 -7.86
N PRO A 137 -1.63 -8.80 -6.70
CA PRO A 137 -0.95 -8.58 -5.42
C PRO A 137 0.41 -9.27 -5.35
N CYS A 138 0.51 -10.53 -5.82
CA CYS A 138 1.76 -11.27 -5.82
C CYS A 138 2.86 -10.56 -6.62
N THR A 139 2.56 -10.08 -7.83
CA THR A 139 3.52 -9.35 -8.66
C THR A 139 3.92 -7.99 -8.04
N ALA A 140 2.97 -7.29 -7.41
CA ALA A 140 3.23 -6.04 -6.72
C ALA A 140 4.08 -6.23 -5.44
N VAL A 141 3.84 -7.31 -4.69
CA VAL A 141 4.63 -7.69 -3.51
C VAL A 141 6.04 -8.11 -3.92
N ALA A 142 6.18 -8.90 -5.00
CA ALA A 142 7.49 -9.28 -5.54
C ALA A 142 8.34 -8.04 -5.86
N ARG A 143 7.73 -7.08 -6.55
CA ARG A 143 8.37 -5.82 -6.88
C ARG A 143 8.86 -5.10 -5.64
N ASP A 144 7.96 -4.85 -4.69
CA ASP A 144 8.27 -4.02 -3.53
C ASP A 144 9.27 -4.73 -2.59
N ALA A 145 9.18 -6.05 -2.42
CA ALA A 145 10.14 -6.83 -1.64
C ALA A 145 11.54 -6.85 -2.27
N PHE A 146 11.62 -6.94 -3.61
CA PHE A 146 12.88 -6.81 -4.33
C PHE A 146 13.52 -5.43 -4.14
N GLU A 147 12.74 -4.35 -4.25
CA GLU A 147 13.22 -2.97 -4.05
C GLU A 147 13.80 -2.80 -2.63
N ILE A 148 13.10 -3.31 -1.60
CA ILE A 148 13.56 -3.27 -0.20
C ILE A 148 14.85 -4.10 -0.02
N GLY A 149 14.93 -5.27 -0.66
CA GLY A 149 16.14 -6.11 -0.63
C GLY A 149 17.34 -5.43 -1.28
N HIS A 150 17.11 -4.76 -2.42
CA HIS A 150 18.15 -4.04 -3.14
C HIS A 150 18.68 -2.84 -2.35
N ILE A 151 17.80 -2.05 -1.74
CA ILE A 151 18.21 -0.92 -0.88
C ILE A 151 19.04 -1.41 0.30
N ARG A 152 18.65 -2.54 0.92
CA ARG A 152 19.43 -3.11 2.02
C ARG A 152 20.81 -3.59 1.57
N TRP A 153 20.91 -4.15 0.36
CA TRP A 153 22.21 -4.47 -0.23
C TRP A 153 23.08 -3.23 -0.45
N LEU A 154 22.51 -2.14 -0.98
CA LEU A 154 23.22 -0.86 -1.16
C LEU A 154 23.67 -0.27 0.18
N GLU A 155 22.83 -0.33 1.21
CA GLU A 155 23.13 0.16 2.56
C GLU A 155 24.36 -0.57 3.14
N ARG A 156 24.40 -1.90 3.03
CA ARG A 156 25.55 -2.72 3.42
C ARG A 156 26.80 -2.48 2.58
N SER A 157 26.61 -2.12 1.31
CA SER A 157 27.70 -1.80 0.39
C SER A 157 28.28 -0.40 0.64
N GLY A 158 27.85 0.29 1.71
CA GLY A 158 28.38 1.58 2.12
C GLY A 158 27.69 2.79 1.51
N ARG A 159 26.57 2.62 0.78
CA ARG A 159 25.74 3.78 0.37
C ARG A 159 24.84 4.21 1.53
N PRO A 160 25.01 5.42 2.10
CA PRO A 160 24.16 5.88 3.18
C PRO A 160 22.76 6.23 2.67
N PHE A 161 21.73 5.73 3.36
CA PHE A 161 20.35 6.15 3.16
C PHE A 161 19.84 6.84 4.43
N ALA A 162 19.23 8.01 4.27
CA ALA A 162 18.71 8.78 5.40
C ALA A 162 17.58 8.06 6.16
N THR A 163 16.77 7.26 5.44
CA THR A 163 15.63 6.52 6.03
C THR A 163 15.43 5.20 5.32
N PHE A 164 15.52 4.09 6.04
CA PHE A 164 15.14 2.77 5.51
C PHE A 164 13.61 2.59 5.53
N PRO A 165 12.99 1.94 4.53
CA PRO A 165 11.53 1.83 4.43
C PRO A 165 10.89 0.79 5.41
N ASP A 166 11.40 0.64 6.63
CA ASP A 166 10.88 -0.30 7.66
C ASP A 166 9.78 0.30 8.57
N GLY A 167 9.47 1.59 8.38
CA GLY A 167 8.51 2.32 9.19
C GLY A 167 8.93 2.54 10.64
N VAL A 168 10.17 2.26 11.03
CA VAL A 168 10.69 2.57 12.37
C VAL A 168 10.82 4.08 12.55
N ALA A 169 11.40 4.77 11.56
CA ALA A 169 11.52 6.23 11.58
C ALA A 169 10.14 6.91 11.66
N LEU A 170 9.15 6.38 10.92
CA LEU A 170 7.78 6.88 11.01
C LEU A 170 7.18 6.61 12.39
N ARG A 171 7.31 5.40 12.94
CA ARG A 171 6.80 5.12 14.30
C ARG A 171 7.46 6.00 15.36
N ALA A 172 8.76 6.27 15.21
CA ALA A 172 9.47 7.21 16.07
C ALA A 172 8.92 8.65 15.90
N LEU A 173 8.63 9.07 14.67
CA LEU A 173 7.98 10.35 14.38
C LEU A 173 6.56 10.41 14.97
N LEU A 174 5.74 9.37 14.78
CA LEU A 174 4.39 9.27 15.33
C LEU A 174 4.39 9.37 16.86
N ARG A 175 5.37 8.75 17.54
CA ARG A 175 5.55 8.86 18.99
C ARG A 175 5.96 10.25 19.46
N ARG A 176 6.53 11.05 18.57
CA ARG A 176 6.98 12.43 18.82
C ARG A 176 6.05 13.46 18.21
N ILE A 177 4.86 13.05 17.74
CA ILE A 177 3.89 13.95 17.13
C ILE A 177 3.54 15.06 18.14
N PRO A 178 3.72 16.34 17.77
CA PRO A 178 3.22 17.43 18.59
C PRO A 178 1.71 17.30 18.77
N PRO A 179 1.14 17.70 19.92
CA PRO A 179 -0.32 17.75 20.11
C PRO A 179 -1.03 18.53 18.99
N ALA A 180 -0.37 19.54 18.42
CA ALA A 180 -0.86 20.30 17.27
C ALA A 180 -1.00 19.49 15.95
N MET A 181 -0.43 18.29 15.85
CA MET A 181 -0.62 17.37 14.73
C MET A 181 -1.68 16.30 15.03
N MET A 182 -1.92 15.98 16.30
CA MET A 182 -3.02 15.10 16.74
C MET A 182 -4.39 15.65 16.34
N GLN A 183 -4.58 16.97 16.39
CA GLN A 183 -5.84 17.61 15.99
C GLN A 183 -6.21 17.32 14.53
N TRP A 184 -5.23 17.23 13.62
CA TRP A 184 -5.48 16.94 12.21
C TRP A 184 -5.89 15.50 11.97
N LEU A 185 -5.34 14.57 12.75
CA LEU A 185 -5.79 13.18 12.75
C LEU A 185 -7.24 13.10 13.24
N GLY A 186 -7.56 13.76 14.36
CA GLY A 186 -8.90 13.82 14.90
C GLY A 186 -9.89 14.45 13.93
N LEU A 187 -9.54 15.59 13.34
CA LEU A 187 -10.35 16.28 12.34
C LEU A 187 -10.60 15.37 11.13
N GLY A 188 -9.56 14.73 10.60
CA GLY A 188 -9.71 13.81 9.46
C GLY A 188 -10.68 12.66 9.76
N VAL A 189 -10.56 12.02 10.92
CA VAL A 189 -11.46 10.93 11.35
C VAL A 189 -12.89 11.45 11.52
N VAL A 190 -13.09 12.53 12.28
CA VAL A 190 -14.42 13.10 12.55
C VAL A 190 -15.09 13.56 11.27
N SER A 191 -14.36 14.24 10.37
CA SER A 191 -14.89 14.70 9.10
C SER A 191 -15.27 13.54 8.17
N CYS A 192 -14.44 12.50 8.06
CA CYS A 192 -14.73 11.36 7.19
C CYS A 192 -15.88 10.51 7.72
N VAL A 193 -15.87 10.19 9.02
CA VAL A 193 -16.94 9.40 9.67
C VAL A 193 -18.25 10.19 9.66
N GLY A 194 -18.21 11.47 10.04
CA GLY A 194 -19.36 12.36 10.04
C GLY A 194 -19.97 12.50 8.64
N LEU A 195 -19.13 12.65 7.61
CA LEU A 195 -19.59 12.67 6.22
C LEU A 195 -20.20 11.34 5.79
N SER A 196 -19.58 10.21 6.14
CA SER A 196 -20.09 8.88 5.80
C SER A 196 -21.50 8.67 6.40
N LEU A 197 -21.68 9.03 7.67
CA LEU A 197 -22.97 8.97 8.36
C LEU A 197 -24.02 9.93 7.77
N ALA A 198 -23.60 11.12 7.34
CA ALA A 198 -24.49 12.12 6.74
C ALA A 198 -24.93 11.75 5.31
N VAL A 199 -24.05 11.09 4.55
CA VAL A 199 -24.31 10.65 3.17
C VAL A 199 -25.14 9.37 3.13
N MET A 200 -25.01 8.48 4.13
CA MET A 200 -25.72 7.21 4.23
C MET A 200 -27.25 7.29 3.97
N PRO A 201 -28.02 8.25 4.56
CA PRO A 201 -29.45 8.36 4.27
C PRO A 201 -29.77 9.04 2.93
N LEU A 202 -28.81 9.74 2.32
CA LEU A 202 -29.03 10.58 1.13
C LEU A 202 -28.77 9.84 -0.18
N VAL A 203 -27.93 8.80 -0.16
CA VAL A 203 -27.52 8.09 -1.38
C VAL A 203 -27.89 6.62 -1.26
N ASN A 204 -28.86 6.20 -2.08
CA ASN A 204 -29.30 4.82 -2.18
C ASN A 204 -29.05 4.29 -3.60
N GLY A 205 -28.70 3.01 -3.71
CA GLY A 205 -28.50 2.30 -4.99
C GLY A 205 -27.03 2.04 -5.33
N ASP A 206 -26.81 1.49 -6.53
CA ASP A 206 -25.51 0.93 -6.94
C ASP A 206 -24.36 1.95 -6.95
N TRP A 207 -24.67 3.25 -7.07
CA TRP A 207 -23.68 4.33 -7.06
C TRP A 207 -23.35 4.88 -5.66
N ALA A 208 -24.01 4.41 -4.60
CA ALA A 208 -23.84 4.96 -3.26
C ALA A 208 -22.40 4.91 -2.76
N VAL A 209 -21.76 3.75 -2.93
CA VAL A 209 -20.34 3.53 -2.57
C VAL A 209 -19.39 4.45 -3.35
N LEU A 210 -19.74 4.75 -4.61
CA LEU A 210 -18.93 5.61 -5.47
C LEU A 210 -19.05 7.09 -5.07
N VAL A 211 -20.26 7.54 -4.78
CA VAL A 211 -20.53 8.92 -4.33
C VAL A 211 -19.93 9.14 -2.95
N GLU A 212 -20.18 8.22 -2.00
CA GLU A 212 -19.58 8.28 -0.66
C GLU A 212 -18.06 8.23 -0.74
N GLY A 213 -17.49 7.32 -1.51
CA GLY A 213 -16.05 7.24 -1.74
C GLY A 213 -15.47 8.53 -2.31
N ALA A 214 -16.11 9.12 -3.33
CA ALA A 214 -15.66 10.39 -3.88
C ALA A 214 -15.67 11.50 -2.83
N LEU A 215 -16.76 11.63 -2.06
CA LEU A 215 -16.90 12.65 -1.04
C LEU A 215 -15.90 12.47 0.11
N VAL A 216 -15.78 11.26 0.65
CA VAL A 216 -14.87 10.93 1.76
C VAL A 216 -13.41 11.17 1.35
N THR A 217 -13.06 10.81 0.12
CA THR A 217 -11.68 10.98 -0.38
C THR A 217 -11.34 12.43 -0.68
N LEU A 218 -12.29 13.21 -1.18
CA LEU A 218 -12.14 14.66 -1.33
C LEU A 218 -11.92 15.31 0.04
N VAL A 219 -12.73 14.99 1.04
CA VAL A 219 -12.60 15.53 2.41
C VAL A 219 -11.29 15.10 3.07
N ALA A 220 -10.90 13.83 2.96
CA ALA A 220 -9.62 13.37 3.49
C ALA A 220 -8.43 14.07 2.81
N GLY A 221 -8.49 14.23 1.48
CA GLY A 221 -7.48 14.95 0.70
C GLY A 221 -7.38 16.42 1.08
N THR A 222 -8.51 17.11 1.29
CA THR A 222 -8.53 18.52 1.71
C THR A 222 -8.04 18.70 3.14
N VAL A 223 -8.32 17.79 4.07
CA VAL A 223 -7.78 17.83 5.45
C VAL A 223 -6.28 17.51 5.49
N ALA A 224 -5.79 16.66 4.58
CA ALA A 224 -4.37 16.31 4.51
C ALA A 224 -3.46 17.50 4.14
N LEU A 225 -3.98 18.45 3.35
CA LEU A 225 -3.23 19.62 2.89
C LEU A 225 -2.81 20.59 4.02
N PRO A 226 -3.73 21.11 4.87
CA PRO A 226 -3.35 21.95 6.00
C PRO A 226 -2.56 21.16 7.05
N ALA A 227 -2.80 19.86 7.22
CA ALA A 227 -2.00 19.01 8.09
C ALA A 227 -0.54 18.91 7.62
N PHE A 228 -0.32 18.80 6.31
CA PHE A 228 1.01 18.80 5.71
C PHE A 228 1.72 20.14 5.90
N LEU A 229 1.05 21.25 5.61
CA LEU A 229 1.60 22.60 5.76
C LEU A 229 1.89 22.93 7.23
N SER A 230 1.01 22.55 8.16
CA SER A 230 1.30 22.73 9.60
C SER A 230 2.50 21.87 10.03
N GLY A 231 2.67 20.67 9.47
CA GLY A 231 3.83 19.82 9.69
C GLY A 231 5.14 20.47 9.21
N GLN A 232 5.14 21.05 8.01
CA GLN A 232 6.27 21.82 7.49
C GLN A 232 6.58 23.06 8.34
N ALA A 233 5.57 23.70 8.91
CA ALA A 233 5.70 24.85 9.81
C ALA A 233 6.18 24.49 11.23
N GLY A 234 6.48 23.21 11.51
CA GLY A 234 6.85 22.76 12.85
C GLY A 234 5.69 22.81 13.85
N GLY A 235 4.45 22.64 13.39
CA GLY A 235 3.23 22.70 14.21
C GLY A 235 2.65 24.10 14.42
N ARG A 236 3.14 25.11 13.69
CA ARG A 236 2.61 26.49 13.69
C ARG A 236 1.48 26.67 12.67
N ASP A 237 0.89 27.86 12.64
CA ASP A 237 -0.20 28.21 11.71
C ASP A 237 0.14 27.85 10.26
N TRP A 238 -0.79 27.14 9.62
CA TRP A 238 -0.67 26.66 8.24
C TRP A 238 -1.04 27.74 7.21
N VAL A 239 -1.83 28.74 7.62
CA VAL A 239 -2.38 29.80 6.74
C VAL A 239 -1.27 30.57 6.00
N PRO A 240 -0.18 31.03 6.65
CA PRO A 240 0.89 31.73 5.95
C PRO A 240 1.63 30.84 4.95
N GLN A 241 1.73 29.53 5.21
CA GLN A 241 2.34 28.61 4.25
C GLN A 241 1.43 28.36 3.05
N PHE A 242 0.12 28.24 3.28
CA PHE A 242 -0.86 28.07 2.21
C PHE A 242 -0.84 29.25 1.23
N THR A 243 -0.79 30.48 1.72
CA THR A 243 -0.76 31.68 0.88
C THR A 243 0.55 31.84 0.10
N ASN A 244 1.65 31.31 0.63
CA ASN A 244 2.98 31.41 0.02
C ASN A 244 3.31 30.23 -0.91
N THR A 245 2.50 29.17 -0.91
CA THR A 245 2.69 27.97 -1.73
C THR A 245 1.95 28.11 -3.06
N GLY A 246 2.62 27.82 -4.17
CA GLY A 246 1.97 27.87 -5.49
C GLY A 246 0.88 26.82 -5.67
N TRP A 247 -0.17 27.16 -6.42
CA TRP A 247 -1.30 26.25 -6.72
C TRP A 247 -0.87 24.90 -7.30
N GLY A 248 0.19 24.87 -8.12
CA GLY A 248 0.72 23.63 -8.67
C GLY A 248 1.26 22.68 -7.61
N GLU A 249 1.91 23.21 -6.57
CA GLU A 249 2.41 22.38 -5.46
C GLU A 249 1.28 21.92 -4.55
N LEU A 250 0.32 22.81 -4.24
CA LEU A 250 -0.86 22.46 -3.45
C LEU A 250 -1.66 21.34 -4.13
N LEU A 251 -1.91 21.46 -5.44
CA LEU A 251 -2.64 20.46 -6.22
C LEU A 251 -1.85 19.16 -6.33
N LYS A 252 -0.52 19.23 -6.47
CA LYS A 252 0.35 18.05 -6.45
C LYS A 252 0.17 17.29 -5.14
N PHE A 253 0.29 17.93 -3.98
CA PHE A 253 0.15 17.28 -2.67
C PHE A 253 -1.27 16.79 -2.39
N TRP A 254 -2.27 17.59 -2.77
CA TRP A 254 -3.68 17.23 -2.63
C TRP A 254 -4.04 15.98 -3.43
N TRP A 255 -3.61 15.91 -4.69
CA TRP A 255 -3.79 14.74 -5.55
C TRP A 255 -2.95 13.54 -5.09
N TRP A 256 -1.66 13.77 -4.86
CA TRP A 256 -0.70 12.77 -4.39
C TRP A 256 0.26 13.38 -3.35
N PRO A 257 0.26 12.91 -2.09
CA PRO A 257 -0.31 11.66 -1.61
C PRO A 257 -1.81 11.74 -1.21
N GLY A 258 -2.38 12.91 -0.91
CA GLY A 258 -3.63 13.05 -0.16
C GLY A 258 -4.80 12.18 -0.65
N LEU A 259 -5.36 12.55 -1.80
CA LEU A 259 -6.55 11.92 -2.38
C LEU A 259 -6.30 10.45 -2.74
N ALA A 260 -5.15 10.14 -3.33
CA ALA A 260 -4.81 8.78 -3.75
C ALA A 260 -4.68 7.78 -2.59
N PHE A 261 -4.11 8.17 -1.45
CA PHE A 261 -4.10 7.29 -0.28
C PHE A 261 -5.49 7.14 0.32
N ALA A 262 -6.24 8.24 0.45
CA ALA A 262 -7.60 8.20 0.96
C ALA A 262 -8.48 7.25 0.14
N SER A 263 -8.44 7.35 -1.19
CA SER A 263 -9.24 6.49 -2.08
C SER A 263 -8.83 5.03 -1.99
N THR A 264 -7.52 4.76 -1.89
CA THR A 264 -7.06 3.39 -1.74
C THR A 264 -7.52 2.77 -0.42
N TYR A 265 -7.46 3.50 0.69
CA TYR A 265 -7.91 2.98 1.98
C TYR A 265 -9.44 2.83 2.04
N TYR A 266 -10.19 3.77 1.48
CA TYR A 266 -11.64 3.66 1.37
C TYR A 266 -12.04 2.40 0.58
N LEU A 267 -11.47 2.19 -0.60
CA LEU A 267 -11.78 1.00 -1.42
C LEU A 267 -11.42 -0.31 -0.72
N VAL A 268 -10.32 -0.35 0.05
CA VAL A 268 -9.97 -1.52 0.86
C VAL A 268 -10.99 -1.77 1.97
N LEU A 269 -11.47 -0.71 2.63
CA LEU A 269 -12.48 -0.83 3.68
C LEU A 269 -13.82 -1.29 3.11
N VAL A 270 -14.24 -0.73 1.97
CA VAL A 270 -15.43 -1.19 1.23
C VAL A 270 -15.30 -2.65 0.84
N ALA A 271 -14.17 -3.05 0.24
CA ALA A 271 -13.94 -4.44 -0.14
C ALA A 271 -14.04 -5.37 1.08
N ALA A 272 -13.43 -4.99 2.21
CA ALA A 272 -13.50 -5.75 3.43
C ALA A 272 -14.94 -5.82 3.98
N ALA A 273 -15.71 -4.74 3.91
CA ALA A 273 -17.09 -4.69 4.39
C ALA A 273 -18.07 -5.44 3.48
N CYS A 274 -17.94 -5.36 2.16
CA CYS A 274 -18.83 -6.00 1.19
C CYS A 274 -18.53 -7.49 0.96
N MET A 275 -17.40 -8.00 1.46
CA MET A 275 -17.09 -9.44 1.45
C MET A 275 -17.68 -10.20 2.64
N TYR A 276 -18.36 -9.50 3.57
CA TYR A 276 -19.14 -10.04 4.68
C TYR A 276 -20.57 -9.52 4.65
#